data_AF-A0A8S9LCV3-F1
#
_entry.id   AF-A0A8S9LCV3-F1
#
_cell.length_a   1.000
_cell.length_b   1.000
_cell.length_c   1.000
_cell.angle_alpha   90.00
_cell.angle_beta   90.00
_cell.angle_gamma   90.00
#
_symmetry.space_group_name_H-M   'P 1'
#
loop_
_entity.id
_entity.type
_entity.pdbx_description
1 polymer ?
#
loop_
_entity_poly.entity_id
_entity_poly.type
_entity_poly.pdbx_seq_one_letter_code
_entity_poly.pdbx_strand_id
1 'polypeptide(L)'
;MTKEFTKSIEIAVQFIESKQMLDGSWCGNWGICFIYGTWFALSRLAAIDKTYNNCLSTRRGIDFLLSVQNEDGGWGKSYLSCPEQVLI
;
A
#
# COMPACT_ATOMS: atom_id res chain seq x y z
N MET A 1 -12.49 17.79 -17.39
CA MET A 1 -11.22 17.16 -17.02
C MET A 1 -10.51 16.79 -18.32
N THR A 2 -9.27 17.22 -18.54
CA THR A 2 -8.55 17.04 -19.81
C THR A 2 -8.11 15.58 -19.99
N LYS A 3 -8.16 15.04 -21.22
CA LYS A 3 -7.77 13.65 -21.53
C LYS A 3 -6.37 13.28 -20.98
N GLU A 4 -5.44 14.22 -21.05
CA GLU A 4 -4.07 14.05 -20.54
C GLU A 4 -4.04 13.77 -19.04
N PHE A 5 -4.89 14.44 -18.25
CA PHE A 5 -4.93 14.26 -16.79
C PHE A 5 -5.41 12.86 -16.41
N THR A 6 -6.48 12.37 -17.05
CA THR A 6 -6.99 11.00 -16.83
C THR A 6 -5.92 9.96 -17.18
N LYS A 7 -5.22 10.14 -18.30
CA LYS A 7 -4.13 9.27 -18.72
C LYS A 7 -2.97 9.25 -17.73
N SER A 8 -2.59 10.40 -17.18
CA SER A 8 -1.56 10.45 -16.12
C SER A 8 -1.98 9.70 -14.86
N ILE A 9 -3.26 9.78 -14.46
CA ILE A 9 -3.79 9.00 -13.32
C ILE A 9 -3.71 7.51 -13.59
N GLU A 10 -4.14 7.05 -14.77
CA GLU A 10 -4.10 5.63 -15.14
C GLU A 10 -2.68 5.07 -15.07
N ILE A 11 -1.70 5.79 -15.62
CA ILE A 11 -0.28 5.40 -15.56
C ILE A 11 0.21 5.35 -14.11
N ALA A 12 -0.15 6.34 -13.28
CA ALA A 12 0.24 6.35 -11.87
C ALA A 12 -0.35 5.17 -11.09
N VAL A 13 -1.59 4.77 -11.40
CA VAL A 13 -2.26 3.63 -10.78
C VAL A 13 -1.58 2.32 -11.18
N GLN A 14 -1.30 2.14 -12.46
CA GLN A 14 -0.55 0.98 -12.95
C GLN A 14 0.83 0.89 -12.28
N PHE A 15 1.51 2.02 -12.11
CA PHE A 15 2.78 2.07 -11.39
C PHE A 15 2.62 1.60 -9.94
N ILE A 16 1.63 2.11 -9.21
CA ILE A 16 1.37 1.69 -7.83
C ILE A 16 1.09 0.19 -7.76
N GLU A 17 0.19 -0.33 -8.59
CA GLU A 17 -0.14 -1.76 -8.61
C GLU A 17 1.09 -2.62 -8.96
N SER A 18 1.95 -2.17 -9.88
CA SER A 18 3.18 -2.88 -10.26
C SER A 18 4.26 -2.91 -9.17
N LYS A 19 4.20 -1.99 -8.20
CA LYS A 19 5.15 -1.87 -7.10
C LYS A 19 4.70 -2.60 -5.83
N GLN A 20 3.52 -3.22 -5.86
CA GLN A 20 3.05 -4.02 -4.73
C GLN A 20 3.91 -5.28 -4.57
N MET A 21 4.30 -5.57 -3.34
CA MET A 21 5.10 -6.73 -2.98
C MET A 21 4.25 -8.02 -2.90
N LEU A 22 4.92 -9.17 -2.82
CA LEU A 22 4.25 -10.47 -2.75
C LEU A 22 3.38 -10.61 -1.49
N ASP A 23 3.81 -10.03 -0.38
CA ASP A 23 3.07 -9.97 0.89
C ASP A 23 1.88 -9.00 0.87
N GLY A 24 1.68 -8.25 -0.23
CA GLY A 24 0.61 -7.27 -0.39
C GLY A 24 0.99 -5.85 0.03
N SER A 25 2.18 -5.65 0.59
CA SER A 25 2.63 -4.34 1.07
C SER A 25 3.25 -3.46 -0.02
N TRP A 26 3.44 -2.18 0.31
CA TRP A 26 4.25 -1.25 -0.48
C TRP A 26 5.41 -0.69 0.35
N CYS A 27 6.60 -0.68 -0.25
CA CYS A 27 7.78 -0.10 0.38
C CYS A 27 7.67 1.43 0.44
N GLY A 28 7.77 2.00 1.65
CA GLY A 28 7.86 3.43 1.87
C GLY A 28 9.28 3.95 1.63
N ASN A 29 9.48 4.73 0.57
CA ASN A 29 10.82 5.25 0.24
C ASN A 29 11.22 6.50 1.05
N TRP A 30 10.28 7.10 1.77
CA TRP A 30 10.45 8.37 2.51
C TRP A 30 9.98 8.28 3.97
N GLY A 31 9.65 7.08 4.46
CA GLY A 31 9.20 6.83 5.83
C GLY A 31 9.31 5.35 6.18
N ILE A 32 9.57 5.05 7.46
CA ILE A 32 9.59 3.67 7.98
C ILE A 32 8.14 3.16 8.01
N CYS A 33 7.76 2.03 7.43
CA CYS A 33 8.51 1.04 6.65
C CYS A 33 7.61 0.51 5.51
N PHE A 34 6.68 -0.39 5.80
CA PHE A 34 5.70 -0.92 4.84
C PHE A 34 4.28 -0.42 5.09
N ILE A 35 3.97 -0.08 6.35
CA ILE A 35 2.64 0.42 6.76
C ILE A 35 2.38 1.79 6.13
N TYR A 36 3.38 2.67 6.18
CA TYR A 36 3.34 3.99 5.54
C TYR A 36 3.12 3.89 4.03
N GLY A 37 3.95 3.10 3.32
CA GLY A 37 3.80 2.93 1.88
C GLY A 37 2.45 2.33 1.50
N THR A 38 1.99 1.33 2.25
CA THR A 38 0.69 0.67 2.04
C THR A 38 -0.48 1.62 2.27
N TRP A 39 -0.43 2.46 3.30
CA TRP A 39 -1.46 3.48 3.55
C TRP A 39 -1.58 4.48 2.38
N PHE A 40 -0.45 4.96 1.86
CA PHE A 40 -0.46 5.87 0.70
C PHE A 40 -1.03 5.20 -0.55
N ALA A 41 -0.62 3.97 -0.84
CA ALA A 41 -1.11 3.22 -1.99
C ALA A 41 -2.62 2.97 -1.90
N LEU A 42 -3.10 2.48 -0.75
CA LEU A 42 -4.53 2.24 -0.52
C LEU A 42 -5.35 3.53 -0.59
N SER A 43 -4.87 4.63 -0.02
CA SER A 43 -5.56 5.93 -0.09
C SER A 43 -5.70 6.41 -1.54
N ARG A 44 -4.68 6.20 -2.36
CA ARG A 44 -4.71 6.57 -3.79
C ARG A 44 -5.66 5.68 -4.58
N LEU A 45 -5.70 4.38 -4.30
CA LEU A 45 -6.63 3.43 -4.94
C LEU A 45 -8.08 3.75 -4.54
N ALA A 46 -8.33 4.05 -3.26
CA ALA A 46 -9.66 4.44 -2.80
C ALA A 46 -10.17 5.74 -3.47
N ALA A 47 -9.28 6.70 -3.75
CA ALA A 47 -9.63 7.95 -4.41
C ALA A 47 -10.11 7.80 -5.88
N ILE A 48 -9.96 6.61 -6.46
CA ILE A 48 -10.44 6.26 -7.81
C ILE A 48 -11.44 5.10 -7.77
N ASP A 49 -12.13 4.93 -6.64
CA ASP A 49 -13.14 3.90 -6.41
C ASP A 49 -12.63 2.45 -6.53
N LYS A 50 -11.31 2.23 -6.40
CA LYS A 50 -10.74 0.89 -6.22
C LYS A 50 -10.88 0.49 -4.76
N THR A 51 -11.77 -0.47 -4.51
CA THR A 51 -12.17 -0.94 -3.19
C THR A 51 -11.77 -2.42 -3.00
N TYR A 52 -11.98 -2.93 -1.80
CA TYR A 52 -11.73 -4.34 -1.45
C TYR A 52 -12.42 -5.33 -2.40
N ASN A 53 -13.61 -4.97 -2.91
CA ASN A 53 -14.44 -5.86 -3.72
C ASN A 53 -14.06 -5.90 -5.20
N ASN A 54 -13.51 -4.80 -5.74
CA ASN A 54 -13.26 -4.65 -7.17
C ASN A 54 -11.78 -4.60 -7.56
N CYS A 55 -10.86 -4.54 -6.60
CA CYS A 55 -9.43 -4.42 -6.85
C CYS A 55 -8.63 -5.41 -5.99
N LEU A 56 -7.94 -6.35 -6.67
CA LEU A 56 -7.10 -7.34 -6.02
C LEU A 56 -5.94 -6.70 -5.24
N SER A 57 -5.32 -5.64 -5.78
CA SER A 57 -4.24 -4.93 -5.08
C SER A 57 -4.72 -4.28 -3.79
N THR A 58 -5.90 -3.69 -3.80
CA THR A 58 -6.52 -3.11 -2.60
C THR A 58 -6.78 -4.18 -1.55
N ARG A 59 -7.32 -5.33 -1.96
CA ARG A 59 -7.54 -6.48 -1.07
C ARG A 59 -6.26 -6.95 -0.39
N ARG A 60 -5.21 -7.23 -1.19
CA ARG A 60 -3.92 -7.69 -0.67
C ARG A 60 -3.27 -6.68 0.28
N GLY A 61 -3.41 -5.37 0.00
CA GLY A 61 -2.91 -4.32 0.89
C GLY A 61 -3.64 -4.27 2.22
N ILE A 62 -4.95 -4.45 2.21
CA ILE A 62 -5.77 -4.52 3.43
C ILE A 62 -5.43 -5.79 4.22
N ASP A 63 -5.33 -6.94 3.56
CA ASP A 63 -4.96 -8.21 4.19
C ASP A 63 -3.57 -8.12 4.85
N PHE A 64 -2.60 -7.44 4.20
CA PHE A 64 -1.30 -7.14 4.79
C PHE A 64 -1.46 -6.32 6.08
N LEU A 65 -2.19 -5.21 6.05
CA LEU A 65 -2.38 -4.35 7.23
C LEU A 65 -3.03 -5.10 8.39
N LEU A 66 -4.02 -5.95 8.11
CA LEU A 66 -4.65 -6.80 9.13
C LEU A 66 -3.67 -7.82 9.71
N SER A 67 -2.81 -8.40 8.89
CA SER A 67 -1.81 -9.38 9.34
C SER A 67 -0.72 -8.79 10.25
N VAL A 68 -0.51 -7.47 10.19
CA VAL A 68 0.51 -6.75 10.99
C VAL A 68 -0.10 -5.85 12.06
N GLN A 69 -1.40 -5.99 12.34
CA GLN A 69 -2.06 -5.25 13.42
C GLN A 69 -1.72 -5.89 14.76
N ASN A 70 -1.35 -5.07 15.74
CA ASN A 70 -1.06 -5.52 17.10
C ASN A 70 -2.36 -5.85 17.86
N GLU A 71 -2.26 -6.64 18.94
CA GLU A 71 -3.40 -6.98 19.80
C GLU A 71 -4.05 -5.75 20.47
N ASP A 72 -3.29 -4.67 20.65
CA ASP A 72 -3.78 -3.39 21.16
C ASP A 72 -4.59 -2.59 20.12
N GLY A 73 -4.71 -3.12 18.89
CA GLY A 73 -5.39 -2.49 17.76
C GLY A 73 -4.55 -1.48 16.99
N GLY A 74 -3.33 -1.18 17.46
CA GLY A 74 -2.40 -0.28 16.82
C GLY A 74 -1.53 -0.94 15.74
N TRP A 75 -0.69 -0.11 15.14
CA TRP A 75 0.34 -0.52 14.19
C TRP A 75 1.66 0.10 14.60
N GLY A 76 2.68 -0.72 14.81
CA GLY A 76 4.02 -0.26 15.17
C GLY A 76 5.07 -1.24 14.68
N LYS A 77 6.19 -0.72 14.18
CA LYS A 77 7.38 -1.52 13.89
C LYS A 77 8.62 -0.87 14.48
N SER A 78 9.53 -1.70 14.96
CA SER A 78 10.88 -1.28 15.32
C SER A 78 11.65 -0.85 14.07
N TYR A 79 12.51 0.16 14.19
CA TYR A 79 13.35 0.68 13.09
C TYR A 79 14.23 -0.40 12.42
N LEU A 80 14.46 -1.52 13.12
CA LEU A 80 15.19 -2.69 12.63
C LEU A 80 14.53 -3.37 11.43
N SER A 81 13.25 -3.11 11.15
CA SER A 81 12.57 -3.67 9.97
C SER A 81 12.97 -3.01 8.63
N CYS A 82 13.71 -1.89 8.68
CA CYS A 82 14.03 -1.09 7.51
C CYS A 82 15.19 -1.64 6.65
N PRO A 83 16.25 -2.26 7.21
CA PRO A 83 17.31 -2.89 6.41
C PRO A 83 17.02 -4.34 6.03
N GLU A 84 16.21 -5.09 6.79
CA GLU A 84 16.22 -6.56 6.72
C GLU A 84 15.02 -7.24 6.04
N GLN A 85 13.94 -6.54 5.64
CA GLN A 85 12.75 -7.23 5.09
C GLN A 85 12.25 -8.40 5.98
N VAL A 86 12.50 -8.35 7.29
CA VAL A 86 11.99 -9.34 8.25
C VAL A 86 10.84 -8.73 9.03
N LEU A 87 9.67 -9.34 8.88
CA LEU A 87 8.59 -9.26 9.85
C LEU A 87 9.04 -10.09 11.06
N ILE A 88 9.31 -9.41 12.18
CA ILE A 88 9.46 -10.04 13.49
C ILE A 88 8.06 -10.18 14.09
#